data_AF-A0A1V5B079-F1
#
_entry.id   AF-A0A1V5B079-F1
#
_cell.length_a   1.000
_cell.length_b   1.000
_cell.length_c   1.000
_cell.angle_alpha   90.00
_cell.angle_beta   90.00
_cell.angle_gamma   90.00
#
_symmetry.space_group_name_H-M   'P 1'
#
loop_
_entity.id
_entity.type
_entity.pdbx_description
1 polymer ?
#
loop_
_entity_poly.entity_id
_entity_poly.type
_entity_poly.pdbx_seq_one_letter_code
_entity_poly.pdbx_strand_id
1 'polypeptide(L)'
;MEIKVDVCVNSRSLLCFLLLVSLIGSTAALPFEDLSQNKATTWFQKEYGSYFKPKASDKTSPVIYGASVSPSVLKGGDPRSEINAFVYDSSGIEMVYADIGNRMNLMLDLDLDHRFTGYCGSNLPPGTYKVTIVAVDKSGNAARDETKSITIRDPRDLDGDGIEDSLKAQGAKEQRVIVLHDGNLSNIPAARGEESFKILPVSAMTLPGGELNNVAKIKGVKGIYKDQKLKVLATPGSNPSSKKDANTIDDPRKERGLRGDGVTVALIDTGADPEHEALAGRIVEFKDFVNNQTTAYDDNGHGTHCASLIAGGGEEKGVAPGAKLVVVKVMDRDGACYLSDALKALDWCLENRERYGIKVISFSVGGEDPADGSSLLDDACNKMVDKGMVMVVAAGNSGPALSSIVTPGDAEKVITVGAIDSSGTVFDLSSRGPVANGEIKPDLVTLGVDVVSALANSKDEYSSMSGTSMAVPLVSGSAALLLQADPVLKPSDVKRLLLKSADDLGQPGPDNVYGYGGALNITRALDAVESSGDRPPAPALESVHLNRLSASVGEPVMIEAGASGDIKAVNANIIGPDRTLQIPMDDFDANGIYSARWETSFWKPGYYEVDVDMEGRFGEVDSKAVPFHLSEKA
;
A
#
# COMPACT_ATOMS: atom_id res chain seq x y z
N MET A 1 1.78 -30.93 83.93
CA MET A 1 2.52 -29.82 84.55
C MET A 1 2.77 -28.81 83.45
N GLU A 2 2.11 -27.66 83.59
CA GLU A 2 2.05 -26.55 82.65
C GLU A 2 3.44 -25.97 82.35
N ILE A 3 3.60 -25.34 81.19
CA ILE A 3 3.89 -23.90 81.08
C ILE A 3 3.25 -23.39 79.78
N LYS A 4 2.52 -22.29 79.94
CA LYS A 4 1.78 -21.49 78.95
C LYS A 4 2.69 -20.87 77.91
N VAL A 5 2.18 -20.75 76.68
CA VAL A 5 2.60 -19.72 75.74
C VAL A 5 1.60 -18.57 75.87
N ASP A 6 2.09 -17.39 76.25
CA ASP A 6 1.40 -16.12 76.02
C ASP A 6 2.46 -15.08 75.68
N VAL A 7 2.23 -14.35 74.59
CA VAL A 7 2.37 -12.89 74.43
C VAL A 7 2.50 -12.59 72.92
N CYS A 8 1.35 -12.20 72.36
CA CYS A 8 1.11 -10.96 71.60
C CYS A 8 2.15 -10.49 70.58
N VAL A 9 1.80 -10.58 69.28
CA VAL A 9 2.35 -9.68 68.24
C VAL A 9 1.22 -9.13 67.34
N ASN A 10 0.81 -7.92 67.69
CA ASN A 10 0.54 -6.74 66.85
C ASN A 10 -0.24 -6.88 65.52
N SER A 11 -1.47 -6.36 65.53
CA SER A 11 -2.45 -6.26 64.43
C SER A 11 -2.16 -5.15 63.41
N ARG A 12 -0.90 -4.95 63.00
CA ARG A 12 -0.54 -3.98 61.96
C ARG A 12 0.17 -4.54 60.72
N SER A 13 0.45 -5.84 60.67
CA SER A 13 1.12 -6.45 59.50
C SER A 13 0.22 -7.32 58.61
N LEU A 14 -1.07 -7.49 58.95
CA LEU A 14 -2.00 -8.31 58.14
C LEU A 14 -2.75 -7.52 57.05
N LEU A 15 -2.72 -6.17 57.12
CA LEU A 15 -3.38 -5.32 56.12
C LEU A 15 -2.47 -4.95 54.93
N CYS A 16 -1.16 -5.19 55.02
CA CYS A 16 -0.20 -4.91 53.94
C CYS A 16 0.06 -6.11 53.00
N PHE A 17 -0.44 -7.31 53.32
CA PHE A 17 -0.27 -8.49 52.45
C PHE A 17 -1.50 -8.80 51.58
N LEU A 18 -2.65 -8.16 51.83
CA LEU A 18 -3.88 -8.33 51.07
C LEU A 18 -4.19 -7.15 50.11
N LEU A 19 -3.35 -6.12 50.07
CA LEU A 19 -3.48 -4.97 49.16
C LEU A 19 -2.38 -4.90 48.09
N LEU A 20 -1.48 -5.90 48.03
CA LEU A 20 -0.36 -5.96 47.07
C LEU A 20 -0.54 -7.02 45.97
N VAL A 21 -1.72 -7.65 45.88
CA VAL A 21 -2.08 -8.58 44.80
C VAL A 21 -3.21 -8.02 43.90
N SER A 22 -3.68 -6.79 44.15
CA SER A 22 -4.75 -6.15 43.35
C SER A 22 -4.30 -4.96 42.50
N LEU A 23 -2.99 -4.76 42.30
CA LEU A 23 -2.43 -3.68 41.47
C LEU A 23 -1.13 -4.15 40.80
N ILE A 24 -1.25 -5.16 39.94
CA ILE A 24 -0.35 -5.31 38.79
C ILE A 24 -1.27 -5.25 37.57
N GLY A 25 -1.03 -4.23 36.76
CA GLY A 25 -1.88 -3.80 35.67
C GLY A 25 -2.13 -4.91 34.65
N SER A 26 -3.37 -4.93 34.24
CA SER A 26 -3.90 -5.45 32.99
C SER A 26 -2.98 -5.22 31.79
N THR A 27 -2.11 -6.18 31.52
CA THR A 27 -1.90 -6.64 30.14
C THR A 27 -3.03 -7.62 29.87
N ALA A 28 -4.05 -7.20 29.13
CA ALA A 28 -5.01 -8.13 28.57
C ALA A 28 -4.28 -8.96 27.49
N ALA A 29 -3.54 -9.99 27.91
CA ALA A 29 -3.34 -11.14 27.07
C ALA A 29 -4.73 -11.76 26.92
N LEU A 30 -5.34 -11.59 25.76
CA LEU A 30 -6.54 -12.33 25.40
C LEU A 30 -6.24 -13.82 25.65
N PRO A 31 -7.12 -14.56 26.35
CA PRO A 31 -6.93 -15.99 26.50
C PRO A 31 -6.93 -16.59 25.10
N PHE A 32 -5.82 -17.22 24.70
CA PHE A 32 -5.75 -18.03 23.50
C PHE A 32 -6.87 -19.08 23.57
N GLU A 33 -7.87 -18.96 22.71
CA GLU A 33 -8.80 -20.06 22.47
C GLU A 33 -8.02 -21.21 21.82
N ASP A 34 -8.22 -22.41 22.34
CA ASP A 34 -7.76 -23.64 21.71
C ASP A 34 -8.37 -23.72 20.31
N LEU A 35 -7.53 -23.56 19.27
CA LEU A 35 -7.95 -23.60 17.87
C LEU A 35 -8.68 -24.91 17.50
N SER A 36 -8.49 -25.99 18.26
CA SER A 36 -9.26 -27.22 18.06
C SER A 36 -10.75 -27.11 18.44
N GLN A 37 -11.15 -26.01 19.10
CA GLN A 37 -12.53 -25.69 19.50
C GLN A 37 -13.06 -24.39 18.88
N ASN A 38 -12.43 -23.85 17.84
CA ASN A 38 -12.96 -22.67 17.15
C ASN A 38 -14.37 -22.97 16.60
N LYS A 39 -15.29 -22.01 16.70
CA LYS A 39 -16.66 -22.13 16.18
C LYS A 39 -16.69 -22.42 14.69
N ALA A 40 -15.79 -21.87 13.88
CA ALA A 40 -15.74 -22.13 12.43
C ALA A 40 -15.37 -23.60 12.17
N THR A 41 -14.27 -24.09 12.73
CA THR A 41 -13.88 -25.52 12.67
C THR A 41 -14.95 -26.43 13.28
N THR A 42 -15.54 -26.08 14.41
CA THR A 42 -16.58 -26.90 15.08
C THR A 42 -17.88 -26.93 14.27
N TRP A 43 -18.31 -25.79 13.74
CA TRP A 43 -19.44 -25.69 12.81
C TRP A 43 -19.17 -26.51 11.56
N PHE A 44 -17.98 -26.37 10.96
CA PHE A 44 -17.59 -27.13 9.78
C PHE A 44 -17.54 -28.63 10.06
N GLN A 45 -16.94 -29.07 11.17
CA GLN A 45 -16.90 -30.49 11.53
C GLN A 45 -18.29 -31.04 11.81
N LYS A 46 -19.19 -30.23 12.39
CA LYS A 46 -20.58 -30.59 12.61
C LYS A 46 -21.35 -30.67 11.28
N GLU A 47 -21.22 -29.70 10.39
CA GLU A 47 -21.76 -29.70 9.03
C GLU A 47 -21.26 -30.92 8.25
N TYR A 48 -19.94 -31.11 8.19
CA TYR A 48 -19.29 -32.26 7.57
C TYR A 48 -19.80 -33.58 8.16
N GLY A 49 -19.88 -33.72 9.49
CA GLY A 49 -20.37 -34.95 10.12
C GLY A 49 -21.89 -35.19 9.96
N SER A 50 -22.68 -34.15 9.75
CA SER A 50 -24.15 -34.24 9.68
C SER A 50 -24.69 -34.33 8.24
N TYR A 51 -24.02 -33.68 7.28
CA TYR A 51 -24.42 -33.64 5.87
C TYR A 51 -23.55 -34.53 4.98
N PHE A 52 -22.24 -34.65 5.25
CA PHE A 52 -21.33 -35.57 4.56
C PHE A 52 -21.47 -37.00 5.11
N LYS A 53 -22.66 -37.59 4.90
CA LYS A 53 -22.82 -39.04 4.90
C LYS A 53 -22.85 -39.48 3.44
N PRO A 54 -21.72 -39.83 2.83
CA PRO A 54 -21.74 -40.34 1.47
C PRO A 54 -22.64 -41.57 1.46
N LYS A 55 -23.86 -41.44 0.93
CA LYS A 55 -24.59 -42.59 0.45
C LYS A 55 -23.82 -43.04 -0.78
N ALA A 56 -22.92 -43.99 -0.58
CA ALA A 56 -21.97 -44.50 -1.56
C ALA A 56 -22.62 -45.24 -2.76
N SER A 57 -23.53 -44.59 -3.49
CA SER A 57 -24.12 -45.14 -4.71
C SER A 57 -24.31 -44.13 -5.84
N ASP A 58 -24.25 -42.82 -5.57
CA ASP A 58 -24.35 -41.82 -6.64
C ASP A 58 -22.96 -41.41 -7.15
N LYS A 59 -22.64 -41.80 -8.38
CA LYS A 59 -21.41 -41.42 -9.09
C LYS A 59 -21.67 -40.36 -10.17
N THR A 60 -22.91 -39.89 -10.29
CA THR A 60 -23.25 -38.88 -11.29
C THR A 60 -22.94 -37.49 -10.76
N SER A 61 -22.26 -36.69 -11.56
CA SER A 61 -21.97 -35.29 -11.20
C SER A 61 -23.20 -34.41 -11.43
N PRO A 62 -23.37 -33.32 -10.66
CA PRO A 62 -24.41 -32.34 -10.93
C PRO A 62 -24.32 -31.80 -12.35
N VAL A 63 -25.43 -31.36 -12.93
CA VAL A 63 -25.47 -30.80 -14.28
C VAL A 63 -25.60 -29.28 -14.18
N ILE A 64 -24.57 -28.57 -14.67
CA ILE A 64 -24.66 -27.13 -14.94
C ILE A 64 -25.17 -26.98 -16.36
N TYR A 65 -26.41 -26.50 -16.52
CA TYR A 65 -27.07 -26.39 -17.84
C TYR A 65 -27.25 -24.95 -18.31
N GLY A 66 -26.86 -23.98 -17.48
CA GLY A 66 -26.86 -22.56 -17.84
C GLY A 66 -25.95 -21.76 -16.93
N ALA A 67 -25.24 -20.80 -17.52
CA ALA A 67 -24.38 -19.87 -16.83
C ALA A 67 -24.46 -18.49 -17.51
N SER A 68 -24.42 -17.40 -16.76
CA SER A 68 -24.27 -16.06 -17.31
C SER A 68 -23.49 -15.14 -16.38
N VAL A 69 -22.84 -14.13 -16.97
CA VAL A 69 -22.17 -13.03 -16.28
C VAL A 69 -22.66 -11.75 -16.93
N SER A 70 -23.34 -10.88 -16.19
CA SER A 70 -24.00 -9.69 -16.74
C SER A 70 -23.91 -8.50 -15.78
N PRO A 71 -23.29 -7.36 -16.18
CA PRO A 71 -22.54 -7.20 -17.43
C PRO A 71 -21.29 -8.09 -17.43
N SER A 72 -20.81 -8.53 -18.59
CA SER A 72 -19.52 -9.26 -18.69
C SER A 72 -18.32 -8.32 -18.85
N VAL A 73 -18.56 -7.02 -18.95
CA VAL A 73 -17.54 -5.97 -19.05
C VAL A 73 -17.94 -4.84 -18.12
N LEU A 74 -17.06 -4.48 -17.19
CA LEU A 74 -17.20 -3.37 -16.26
C LEU A 74 -16.07 -2.36 -16.49
N LYS A 75 -16.28 -1.11 -16.07
CA LYS A 75 -15.24 -0.10 -15.83
C LYS A 75 -15.26 0.36 -14.38
N GLY A 76 -14.24 1.12 -13.96
CA GLY A 76 -14.21 1.75 -12.64
C GLY A 76 -15.50 2.54 -12.37
N GLY A 77 -16.12 2.29 -11.22
CA GLY A 77 -17.40 2.91 -10.82
C GLY A 77 -18.67 2.24 -11.36
N ASP A 78 -18.58 1.25 -12.24
CA ASP A 78 -19.76 0.47 -12.67
C ASP A 78 -20.33 -0.38 -11.51
N PRO A 79 -21.64 -0.67 -11.51
CA PRO A 79 -22.23 -1.63 -10.59
C PRO A 79 -21.63 -3.03 -10.79
N ARG A 80 -21.74 -3.88 -9.77
CA ARG A 80 -21.22 -5.26 -9.81
C ARG A 80 -21.87 -6.07 -10.94
N SER A 81 -21.11 -6.98 -11.54
CA SER A 81 -21.60 -8.03 -12.43
C SER A 81 -22.34 -9.10 -11.64
N GLU A 82 -23.52 -9.47 -12.13
CA GLU A 82 -24.29 -10.59 -11.65
C GLU A 82 -23.82 -11.87 -12.35
N ILE A 83 -23.40 -12.86 -11.56
CA ILE A 83 -23.04 -14.21 -11.98
C ILE A 83 -24.20 -15.12 -11.66
N ASN A 84 -24.70 -15.83 -12.67
CA ASN A 84 -25.81 -16.76 -12.53
C ASN A 84 -25.40 -18.16 -12.97
N ALA A 85 -25.88 -19.15 -12.23
CA ALA A 85 -25.78 -20.56 -12.58
C ALA A 85 -27.12 -21.27 -12.42
N PHE A 86 -27.42 -22.15 -13.37
CA PHE A 86 -28.53 -23.08 -13.30
C PHE A 86 -27.97 -24.48 -13.16
N VAL A 87 -28.26 -25.09 -12.01
CA VAL A 87 -27.64 -26.34 -11.59
C VAL A 87 -28.74 -27.30 -11.16
N TYR A 88 -28.66 -28.53 -11.67
CA TYR A 88 -29.58 -29.60 -11.30
C TYR A 88 -28.81 -30.81 -10.83
N ASP A 89 -29.25 -31.38 -9.72
CA ASP A 89 -28.88 -32.72 -9.31
C ASP A 89 -30.04 -33.41 -8.59
N SER A 90 -30.16 -34.73 -8.78
CA SER A 90 -31.26 -35.51 -8.22
C SER A 90 -31.07 -35.86 -6.74
N SER A 91 -29.83 -35.92 -6.26
CA SER A 91 -29.46 -36.12 -4.85
C SER A 91 -29.49 -34.80 -4.07
N GLY A 92 -29.42 -33.68 -4.80
CA GLY A 92 -29.51 -32.32 -4.30
C GLY A 92 -28.14 -31.64 -4.31
N ILE A 93 -28.16 -30.32 -4.49
CA ILE A 93 -26.96 -29.48 -4.52
C ILE A 93 -26.54 -29.13 -3.09
N GLU A 94 -25.26 -29.30 -2.79
CA GLU A 94 -24.64 -28.83 -1.55
C GLU A 94 -24.24 -27.36 -1.68
N MET A 95 -23.51 -27.03 -2.75
CA MET A 95 -23.00 -25.69 -2.97
C MET A 95 -22.74 -25.40 -4.44
N VAL A 96 -22.80 -24.12 -4.79
CA VAL A 96 -22.38 -23.60 -6.08
C VAL A 96 -21.55 -22.35 -5.85
N TYR A 97 -20.39 -22.24 -6.47
CA TYR A 97 -19.53 -21.07 -6.38
C TYR A 97 -18.93 -20.71 -7.74
N ALA A 98 -18.40 -19.51 -7.86
CA ALA A 98 -17.67 -19.03 -9.03
C ALA A 98 -16.21 -18.72 -8.65
N ASP A 99 -15.27 -19.38 -9.33
CA ASP A 99 -13.85 -19.04 -9.30
C ASP A 99 -13.57 -17.98 -10.37
N ILE A 100 -13.07 -16.82 -9.95
CA ILE A 100 -12.84 -15.65 -10.81
C ILE A 100 -11.33 -15.43 -10.96
N GLY A 101 -10.79 -15.89 -12.08
CA GLY A 101 -9.39 -15.72 -12.47
C GLY A 101 -8.37 -16.33 -11.50
N ASN A 102 -8.75 -17.35 -10.72
CA ASN A 102 -7.96 -17.92 -9.62
C ASN A 102 -7.63 -16.93 -8.50
N ARG A 103 -8.37 -15.82 -8.40
CA ARG A 103 -8.18 -14.77 -7.39
C ARG A 103 -9.22 -14.80 -6.28
N MET A 104 -10.39 -15.34 -6.58
CA MET A 104 -11.55 -15.24 -5.69
C MET A 104 -12.46 -16.43 -5.94
N ASN A 105 -12.89 -17.07 -4.85
CA ASN A 105 -14.03 -17.97 -4.85
C ASN A 105 -15.25 -17.23 -4.29
N LEU A 106 -16.24 -16.98 -5.14
CA LEU A 106 -17.48 -16.34 -4.77
C LEU A 106 -18.58 -17.40 -4.61
N MET A 107 -19.09 -17.61 -3.40
CA MET A 107 -20.26 -18.47 -3.18
C MET A 107 -21.48 -17.87 -3.89
N LEU A 108 -22.29 -18.70 -4.54
CA LEU A 108 -23.53 -18.29 -5.18
C LEU A 108 -24.72 -18.73 -4.31
N ASP A 109 -25.63 -17.80 -4.05
CA ASP A 109 -26.82 -18.02 -3.24
C ASP A 109 -27.96 -18.59 -4.07
N LEU A 110 -28.69 -19.56 -3.53
CA LEU A 110 -29.87 -20.12 -4.18
C LEU A 110 -31.06 -19.18 -4.03
N ASP A 111 -31.52 -18.63 -5.14
CA ASP A 111 -32.68 -17.77 -5.24
C ASP A 111 -34.01 -18.56 -5.30
N LEU A 112 -35.11 -17.84 -5.05
CA LEU A 112 -36.47 -18.38 -5.09
C LEU A 112 -36.87 -18.91 -6.48
N ASP A 113 -36.20 -18.46 -7.55
CA ASP A 113 -36.42 -18.92 -8.92
C ASP A 113 -35.50 -20.09 -9.33
N HIS A 114 -34.84 -20.73 -8.35
CA HIS A 114 -33.92 -21.86 -8.51
C HIS A 114 -32.64 -21.54 -9.28
N ARG A 115 -32.24 -20.26 -9.33
CA ARG A 115 -30.92 -19.84 -9.80
C ARG A 115 -29.96 -19.71 -8.64
N PHE A 116 -28.69 -20.01 -8.92
CA PHE A 116 -27.60 -19.66 -8.03
C PHE A 116 -27.00 -18.34 -8.49
N THR A 117 -27.02 -17.32 -7.64
CA THR A 117 -26.64 -15.96 -7.99
C THR A 117 -25.55 -15.42 -7.07
N GLY A 118 -24.61 -14.67 -7.63
CA GLY A 118 -23.58 -13.97 -6.87
C GLY A 118 -23.15 -12.71 -7.61
N TYR A 119 -22.52 -11.78 -6.90
CA TYR A 119 -22.10 -10.49 -7.46
C TYR A 119 -20.60 -10.31 -7.37
N CYS A 120 -19.95 -10.13 -8.53
CA CYS A 120 -18.53 -9.78 -8.62
C CYS A 120 -18.36 -8.36 -9.13
N GLY A 121 -17.50 -7.56 -8.51
CA GLY A 121 -17.41 -6.12 -8.73
C GLY A 121 -16.10 -5.62 -9.31
N SER A 122 -16.07 -4.30 -9.49
CA SER A 122 -14.94 -3.46 -9.93
C SER A 122 -13.72 -3.44 -9.00
N ASN A 123 -13.76 -4.16 -7.88
CA ASN A 123 -12.60 -4.33 -6.99
C ASN A 123 -11.52 -5.23 -7.60
N LEU A 124 -11.82 -5.92 -8.70
CA LEU A 124 -10.82 -6.60 -9.50
C LEU A 124 -10.00 -5.55 -10.30
N PRO A 125 -8.67 -5.65 -10.31
CA PRO A 125 -7.84 -4.81 -11.18
C PRO A 125 -8.26 -4.90 -12.66
N PRO A 126 -7.91 -3.90 -13.49
CA PRO A 126 -8.11 -4.00 -14.94
C PRO A 126 -7.57 -5.31 -15.52
N GLY A 127 -8.36 -5.96 -16.37
CA GLY A 127 -8.02 -7.25 -16.96
C GLY A 127 -9.23 -8.13 -17.27
N THR A 128 -8.99 -9.23 -18.00
CA THR A 128 -10.00 -10.24 -18.30
C THR A 128 -9.78 -11.47 -17.42
N TYR A 129 -10.80 -11.82 -16.66
CA TYR A 129 -10.80 -12.94 -15.73
C TYR A 129 -11.76 -14.02 -16.22
N LYS A 130 -11.28 -15.26 -16.24
CA LYS A 130 -12.15 -16.43 -16.47
C LYS A 130 -13.07 -16.60 -15.27
N VAL A 131 -14.35 -16.88 -15.51
CA VAL A 131 -15.33 -17.19 -14.48
C VAL A 131 -15.68 -18.66 -14.61
N THR A 132 -15.21 -19.46 -13.66
CA THR A 132 -15.44 -20.90 -13.61
C THR A 132 -16.52 -21.18 -12.57
N ILE A 133 -17.71 -21.56 -13.02
CA ILE A 133 -18.80 -21.97 -12.12
C ILE A 133 -18.56 -23.41 -11.72
N VAL A 134 -18.66 -23.67 -10.42
CA VAL A 134 -18.48 -24.99 -9.84
C VAL A 134 -19.71 -25.36 -9.05
N ALA A 135 -20.27 -26.54 -9.30
CA ALA A 135 -21.37 -27.12 -8.56
C ALA A 135 -20.93 -28.41 -7.88
N VAL A 136 -21.31 -28.59 -6.62
CA VAL A 136 -21.05 -29.79 -5.83
C VAL A 136 -22.37 -30.33 -5.29
N ASP A 137 -22.63 -31.62 -5.47
CA ASP A 137 -23.80 -32.31 -4.91
C ASP A 137 -23.54 -32.78 -3.47
N LYS A 138 -24.59 -33.23 -2.77
CA LYS A 138 -24.50 -33.75 -1.39
C LYS A 138 -23.72 -35.06 -1.25
N SER A 139 -23.33 -35.67 -2.37
CA SER A 139 -22.52 -36.89 -2.42
C SER A 139 -21.04 -36.57 -2.69
N GLY A 140 -20.68 -35.29 -2.84
CA GLY A 140 -19.33 -34.83 -3.16
C GLY A 140 -18.92 -35.06 -4.62
N ASN A 141 -19.85 -35.27 -5.54
CA ASN A 141 -19.56 -35.19 -6.97
C ASN A 141 -19.68 -33.74 -7.42
N ALA A 142 -18.88 -33.36 -8.41
CA ALA A 142 -18.75 -31.97 -8.78
C ALA A 142 -18.65 -31.79 -10.29
N ALA A 143 -19.22 -30.70 -10.79
CA ALA A 143 -19.15 -30.29 -12.18
C ALA A 143 -18.70 -28.83 -12.29
N ARG A 144 -18.15 -28.45 -13.44
CA ARG A 144 -17.72 -27.07 -13.70
C ARG A 144 -18.12 -26.57 -15.09
N ASP A 145 -18.44 -25.29 -15.18
CA ASP A 145 -18.59 -24.54 -16.43
C ASP A 145 -17.49 -23.47 -16.51
N GLU A 146 -16.74 -23.49 -17.60
CA GLU A 146 -15.58 -22.62 -17.82
C GLU A 146 -15.79 -21.66 -19.00
N THR A 147 -17.03 -21.49 -19.42
CA THR A 147 -17.37 -20.80 -20.67
C THR A 147 -17.52 -19.29 -20.52
N LYS A 148 -17.41 -18.76 -19.29
CA LYS A 148 -17.66 -17.37 -18.96
C LYS A 148 -16.39 -16.62 -18.60
N SER A 149 -16.47 -15.31 -18.77
CA SER A 149 -15.42 -14.38 -18.40
C SER A 149 -16.03 -13.04 -18.00
N ILE A 150 -15.32 -12.31 -17.17
CA ILE A 150 -15.59 -10.91 -16.83
C ILE A 150 -14.36 -10.08 -17.23
N THR A 151 -14.57 -8.88 -17.76
CA THR A 151 -13.49 -7.93 -18.07
C THR A 151 -13.68 -6.66 -17.28
N ILE A 152 -12.63 -6.20 -16.59
CA ILE A 152 -12.56 -4.89 -15.98
C ILE A 152 -11.70 -4.00 -16.87
N ARG A 153 -12.24 -2.88 -17.35
CA ARG A 153 -11.52 -1.92 -18.18
C ARG A 153 -10.63 -1.01 -17.34
N ASP A 154 -9.46 -0.65 -17.90
CA ASP A 154 -8.63 0.42 -17.35
C ASP A 154 -9.44 1.73 -17.46
N PRO A 155 -9.57 2.54 -16.40
CA PRO A 155 -10.30 3.81 -16.46
C PRO A 155 -9.76 4.77 -17.53
N ARG A 156 -8.48 4.60 -17.93
CA ARG A 156 -7.81 5.40 -18.95
C ARG A 156 -7.94 4.83 -20.37
N ASP A 157 -8.34 3.56 -20.51
CA ASP A 157 -8.57 2.87 -21.80
C ASP A 157 -9.96 2.22 -21.76
N LEU A 158 -10.99 3.04 -22.00
CA LEU A 158 -12.38 2.62 -21.90
C LEU A 158 -12.85 1.83 -23.10
N ASP A 159 -12.14 1.79 -24.22
CA ASP A 159 -12.50 0.93 -25.35
C ASP A 159 -11.72 -0.40 -25.38
N GLY A 160 -10.64 -0.50 -24.60
CA GLY A 160 -9.85 -1.71 -24.37
C GLY A 160 -8.93 -2.06 -25.53
N ASP A 161 -8.51 -1.08 -26.33
CA ASP A 161 -7.59 -1.29 -27.45
C ASP A 161 -6.11 -1.26 -27.06
N GLY A 162 -5.81 -1.06 -25.77
CA GLY A 162 -4.46 -0.99 -25.22
C GLY A 162 -3.82 0.39 -25.34
N ILE A 163 -4.58 1.43 -25.69
CA ILE A 163 -4.13 2.80 -25.83
C ILE A 163 -4.97 3.70 -24.94
N GLU A 164 -4.32 4.47 -24.07
CA GLU A 164 -4.99 5.49 -23.27
C GLU A 164 -5.79 6.45 -24.16
N ASP A 165 -7.07 6.65 -23.83
CA ASP A 165 -8.04 7.40 -24.63
C ASP A 165 -7.62 8.87 -24.83
N SER A 166 -6.86 9.44 -23.88
CA SER A 166 -6.33 10.80 -23.95
C SER A 166 -5.32 10.99 -25.11
N LEU A 167 -4.67 9.92 -25.57
CA LEU A 167 -3.75 9.93 -26.71
C LEU A 167 -4.49 9.93 -28.05
N LYS A 168 -5.65 9.26 -28.11
CA LYS A 168 -6.48 9.18 -29.32
C LYS A 168 -7.05 10.55 -29.70
N ALA A 169 -7.39 11.37 -28.70
CA ALA A 169 -7.91 12.72 -28.90
C ALA A 169 -6.92 13.66 -29.63
N GLN A 170 -5.62 13.35 -29.62
CA GLN A 170 -4.58 14.23 -30.17
C GLN A 170 -4.28 13.99 -31.67
N GLY A 171 -4.89 12.97 -32.28
CA GLY A 171 -4.77 12.67 -33.71
C GLY A 171 -3.34 12.33 -34.14
N ALA A 172 -2.95 12.69 -35.37
CA ALA A 172 -1.68 12.28 -36.00
C ALA A 172 -0.42 13.04 -35.51
N LYS A 173 -0.49 13.82 -34.44
CA LYS A 173 0.68 14.54 -33.90
C LYS A 173 1.70 13.57 -33.30
N GLU A 174 2.96 14.00 -33.21
CA GLU A 174 3.95 13.32 -32.37
C GLU A 174 3.55 13.43 -30.90
N GLN A 175 3.59 12.31 -30.19
CA GLN A 175 3.16 12.18 -28.81
C GLN A 175 4.25 11.48 -28.00
N ARG A 176 4.54 12.02 -26.81
CA ARG A 176 5.39 11.35 -25.83
C ARG A 176 4.55 10.31 -25.10
N VAL A 177 5.01 9.08 -25.09
CA VAL A 177 4.28 7.95 -24.53
C VAL A 177 5.17 7.10 -23.64
N ILE A 178 4.55 6.40 -22.70
CA ILE A 178 5.12 5.31 -21.92
C ILE A 178 4.47 4.02 -22.40
N VAL A 179 5.26 3.10 -22.95
CA VAL A 179 4.80 1.79 -23.39
C VAL A 179 5.06 0.78 -22.28
N LEU A 180 4.00 0.19 -21.73
CA LEU A 180 4.07 -0.93 -20.79
C LEU A 180 4.20 -2.24 -21.57
N HIS A 181 5.12 -3.11 -21.16
CA HIS A 181 5.42 -4.36 -21.86
C HIS A 181 5.78 -5.51 -20.91
N ASP A 182 5.89 -6.74 -21.44
CA ASP A 182 6.30 -7.94 -20.69
C ASP A 182 7.82 -8.13 -20.58
N GLY A 183 8.60 -7.21 -21.15
CA GLY A 183 10.07 -7.23 -21.13
C GLY A 183 10.70 -7.74 -22.44
N ASN A 184 9.91 -8.14 -23.44
CA ASN A 184 10.41 -8.49 -24.77
C ASN A 184 10.09 -7.39 -25.80
N LEU A 185 11.08 -6.54 -26.07
CA LEU A 185 10.96 -5.35 -26.93
C LEU A 185 11.36 -5.58 -28.40
N SER A 186 11.58 -6.83 -28.82
CA SER A 186 12.25 -7.17 -30.08
C SER A 186 11.61 -6.64 -31.38
N ASN A 187 10.39 -6.07 -31.33
CA ASN A 187 9.67 -5.57 -32.49
C ASN A 187 9.07 -4.16 -32.33
N ILE A 188 9.37 -3.42 -31.26
CA ILE A 188 8.97 -2.00 -31.20
C ILE A 188 9.79 -1.27 -32.28
N PRO A 189 9.16 -0.48 -33.18
CA PRO A 189 9.89 0.30 -34.17
C PRO A 189 10.97 1.12 -33.47
N ALA A 190 12.15 1.30 -34.10
CA ALA A 190 13.19 2.18 -33.58
C ALA A 190 12.62 3.60 -33.39
N ALA A 191 12.07 3.85 -32.21
CA ALA A 191 11.38 5.07 -31.87
C ALA A 191 12.41 6.11 -31.43
N ARG A 192 12.12 7.37 -31.69
CA ARG A 192 13.07 8.43 -31.34
C ARG A 192 13.06 8.62 -29.82
N GLY A 193 14.24 8.45 -29.20
CA GLY A 193 14.42 8.66 -27.77
C GLY A 193 13.87 7.53 -26.89
N GLU A 194 13.91 6.28 -27.38
CA GLU A 194 13.57 5.12 -26.57
C GLU A 194 14.46 5.02 -25.33
N GLU A 195 13.84 4.99 -24.15
CA GLU A 195 14.48 4.80 -22.86
C GLU A 195 13.68 3.78 -22.04
N SER A 196 14.31 2.65 -21.71
CA SER A 196 13.70 1.59 -20.90
C SER A 196 14.08 1.73 -19.43
N PHE A 197 13.14 1.40 -18.56
CA PHE A 197 13.29 1.51 -17.11
C PHE A 197 13.41 0.13 -16.44
N LYS A 198 14.03 0.08 -15.27
CA LYS A 198 14.25 -1.16 -14.48
C LYS A 198 13.22 -1.34 -13.37
N ILE A 199 12.71 -0.24 -12.80
CA ILE A 199 11.69 -0.25 -11.76
C ILE A 199 10.39 -0.86 -12.30
N LEU A 200 10.04 -0.54 -13.54
CA LEU A 200 8.86 -1.05 -14.23
C LEU A 200 9.25 -1.54 -15.63
N PRO A 201 8.55 -2.55 -16.18
CA PRO A 201 8.78 -3.03 -17.53
C PRO A 201 8.12 -2.06 -18.53
N VAL A 202 8.62 -0.84 -18.57
CA VAL A 202 8.11 0.26 -19.40
C VAL A 202 9.24 0.90 -20.19
N SER A 203 8.89 1.46 -21.34
CA SER A 203 9.80 2.25 -22.17
C SER A 203 9.16 3.58 -22.56
N ALA A 204 9.87 4.68 -22.35
CA ALA A 204 9.48 6.01 -22.81
C ALA A 204 9.93 6.21 -24.25
N MET A 205 9.09 6.80 -25.09
CA MET A 205 9.42 7.11 -26.49
C MET A 205 8.51 8.20 -27.07
N THR A 206 8.92 8.77 -28.20
CA THR A 206 8.05 9.65 -29.01
C THR A 206 7.53 8.88 -30.23
N LEU A 207 6.20 8.87 -30.42
CA LEU A 207 5.55 8.22 -31.56
C LEU A 207 4.59 9.17 -32.28
N PRO A 208 4.48 9.08 -33.62
CA PRO A 208 3.35 9.67 -34.34
C PRO A 208 2.05 8.99 -33.90
N GLY A 209 0.97 9.76 -33.71
CA GLY A 209 -0.32 9.19 -33.28
C GLY A 209 -0.90 8.12 -34.22
N GLY A 210 -0.51 8.14 -35.51
CA GLY A 210 -0.87 7.09 -36.47
C GLY A 210 -0.22 5.73 -36.19
N GLU A 211 0.89 5.69 -35.45
CA GLU A 211 1.62 4.46 -35.12
C GLU A 211 1.16 3.80 -33.81
N LEU A 212 0.37 4.48 -32.98
CA LEU A 212 -0.08 3.95 -31.68
C LEU A 212 -0.78 2.60 -31.82
N ASN A 213 -1.67 2.49 -32.82
CA ASN A 213 -2.39 1.24 -33.14
C ASN A 213 -1.47 0.10 -33.59
N ASN A 214 -0.36 0.43 -34.25
CA ASN A 214 0.61 -0.58 -34.69
C ASN A 214 1.41 -1.08 -33.48
N VAL A 215 1.82 -0.16 -32.60
CA VAL A 215 2.57 -0.48 -31.38
C VAL A 215 1.73 -1.28 -30.39
N ALA A 216 0.45 -0.91 -30.19
CA ALA A 216 -0.45 -1.63 -29.27
C ALA A 216 -0.67 -3.10 -29.67
N LYS A 217 -0.53 -3.42 -30.97
CA LYS A 217 -0.66 -4.80 -31.51
C LYS A 217 0.62 -5.62 -31.42
N ILE A 218 1.74 -5.02 -31.04
CA ILE A 218 3.00 -5.73 -30.90
C ILE A 218 2.87 -6.74 -29.75
N LYS A 219 3.23 -7.99 -30.04
CA LYS A 219 3.24 -9.04 -29.02
C LYS A 219 4.16 -8.63 -27.87
N GLY A 220 3.59 -8.56 -26.66
CA GLY A 220 4.30 -8.21 -25.44
C GLY A 220 3.95 -6.82 -24.91
N VAL A 221 3.42 -5.93 -25.76
CA VAL A 221 2.85 -4.64 -25.31
C VAL A 221 1.57 -4.91 -24.52
N LYS A 222 1.45 -4.24 -23.38
CA LYS A 222 0.34 -4.35 -22.43
C LYS A 222 -0.50 -3.09 -22.37
N GLY A 223 0.09 -1.94 -22.70
CA GLY A 223 -0.62 -0.67 -22.77
C GLY A 223 0.30 0.45 -23.25
N ILE A 224 -0.30 1.50 -23.80
CA ILE A 224 0.37 2.74 -24.18
C ILE A 224 -0.28 3.88 -23.40
N TYR A 225 0.52 4.55 -22.59
CA TYR A 225 0.09 5.60 -21.68
C TYR A 225 0.72 6.92 -22.06
N LYS A 226 0.08 8.02 -21.69
CA LYS A 226 0.64 9.36 -21.88
C LYS A 226 1.86 9.55 -20.97
N ASP A 227 2.92 10.12 -21.54
CA ASP A 227 4.02 10.67 -20.75
C ASP A 227 3.52 11.96 -20.09
N GLN A 228 2.83 11.80 -18.95
CA GLN A 228 2.12 12.87 -18.27
C GLN A 228 3.10 13.93 -17.74
N LYS A 229 2.71 15.20 -17.81
CA LYS A 229 3.46 16.29 -17.21
C LYS A 229 3.18 16.33 -15.71
N LEU A 230 4.24 16.51 -14.93
CA LEU A 230 4.23 16.66 -13.49
C LEU A 230 4.79 18.04 -13.14
N LYS A 231 4.40 18.59 -11.99
CA LYS A 231 4.85 19.90 -11.51
C LYS A 231 5.08 19.96 -10.01
N VAL A 232 5.90 20.91 -9.58
CA VAL A 232 6.04 21.28 -8.16
C VAL A 232 4.69 21.69 -7.57
N LEU A 233 4.46 21.34 -6.30
CA LEU A 233 3.21 21.60 -5.59
C LEU A 233 3.42 22.68 -4.52
N ALA A 234 3.79 23.88 -4.95
CA ALA A 234 4.07 25.02 -4.06
C ALA A 234 3.61 26.35 -4.68
N THR A 235 3.37 27.32 -3.80
CA THR A 235 3.08 28.73 -4.12
C THR A 235 3.91 29.64 -3.21
N PRO A 236 4.25 30.87 -3.64
CA PRO A 236 4.90 31.84 -2.76
C PRO A 236 4.10 32.06 -1.47
N GLY A 237 4.78 32.19 -0.33
CA GLY A 237 4.16 32.47 0.96
C GLY A 237 3.51 33.84 1.01
N SER A 238 2.53 34.01 1.91
CA SER A 238 1.80 35.25 2.11
C SER A 238 2.65 36.33 2.82
N ASN A 239 3.67 35.89 3.57
CA ASN A 239 4.58 36.74 4.33
C ASN A 239 6.03 36.63 3.82
N PRO A 240 6.48 37.52 2.92
CA PRO A 240 7.86 37.52 2.41
C PRO A 240 8.89 38.00 3.45
N SER A 241 8.45 38.50 4.61
CA SER A 241 9.30 39.04 5.67
C SER A 241 8.93 38.49 7.05
N SER A 242 9.34 37.27 7.36
CA SER A 242 9.44 36.84 8.76
C SER A 242 10.90 36.56 9.08
N LYS A 243 11.45 37.40 9.99
CA LYS A 243 12.66 37.05 10.71
C LYS A 243 12.43 35.72 11.42
N LYS A 244 13.32 34.75 11.18
CA LYS A 244 13.87 33.71 12.08
C LYS A 244 13.02 33.06 13.18
N ASP A 245 11.70 33.21 13.24
CA ASP A 245 10.89 32.52 14.23
C ASP A 245 10.50 31.15 13.68
N ALA A 246 11.16 30.14 14.25
CA ALA A 246 11.06 28.75 13.87
C ALA A 246 9.60 28.27 14.00
N ASN A 247 9.08 27.80 12.87
CA ASN A 247 7.97 26.88 12.73
C ASN A 247 7.99 25.85 13.87
N THR A 248 7.16 26.00 14.90
CA THR A 248 7.06 25.01 15.98
C THR A 248 6.27 23.80 15.48
N ILE A 249 6.96 22.94 14.75
CA ILE A 249 6.76 21.49 14.87
C ILE A 249 7.46 21.11 16.16
N ASP A 250 6.83 20.22 16.91
CA ASP A 250 7.48 19.41 17.93
C ASP A 250 8.94 19.06 17.54
N ASP A 251 9.91 19.57 18.32
CA ASP A 251 11.33 19.50 18.01
C ASP A 251 12.11 18.72 19.09
N PRO A 252 12.06 17.37 19.05
CA PRO A 252 12.76 16.53 20.02
C PRO A 252 14.29 16.56 19.89
N ARG A 253 14.85 17.19 18.84
CA ARG A 253 16.28 17.08 18.50
C ARG A 253 17.17 17.67 19.60
N LYS A 254 16.74 18.78 20.19
CA LYS A 254 17.47 19.47 21.27
C LYS A 254 17.67 18.59 22.50
N GLU A 255 16.73 17.68 22.76
CA GLU A 255 16.72 16.84 23.95
C GLU A 255 17.39 15.49 23.70
N ARG A 256 17.25 14.92 22.49
CA ARG A 256 17.73 13.56 22.16
C ARG A 256 19.07 13.51 21.41
N GLY A 257 19.54 14.64 20.88
CA GLY A 257 20.78 14.68 20.10
C GLY A 257 20.70 13.95 18.74
N LEU A 258 19.51 13.56 18.30
CA LEU A 258 19.27 12.95 17.00
C LEU A 258 19.24 14.03 15.91
N ARG A 259 19.93 13.75 14.81
CA ARG A 259 20.12 14.69 13.70
C ARG A 259 19.91 14.03 12.34
N GLY A 260 19.62 12.74 12.26
CA GLY A 260 19.57 11.95 11.04
C GLY A 260 20.94 11.45 10.57
N ASP A 261 21.93 11.40 11.47
CA ASP A 261 23.28 10.94 11.11
C ASP A 261 23.24 9.49 10.61
N GLY A 262 24.02 9.20 9.57
CA GLY A 262 24.08 7.86 8.96
C GLY A 262 22.92 7.55 8.00
N VAL A 263 21.98 8.48 7.82
CA VAL A 263 20.87 8.35 6.87
C VAL A 263 21.07 9.30 5.69
N THR A 264 20.87 8.79 4.48
CA THR A 264 20.85 9.60 3.25
C THR A 264 19.42 9.70 2.72
N VAL A 265 18.98 10.93 2.47
CA VAL A 265 17.70 11.26 1.83
C VAL A 265 17.97 11.63 0.37
N ALA A 266 17.33 10.93 -0.56
CA ALA A 266 17.31 11.33 -1.95
C ALA A 266 16.19 12.35 -2.17
N LEU A 267 16.55 13.56 -2.60
CA LEU A 267 15.62 14.60 -2.99
C LEU A 267 15.48 14.59 -4.51
N ILE A 268 14.30 14.25 -5.01
CA ILE A 268 14.00 14.31 -6.44
C ILE A 268 13.23 15.61 -6.69
N ASP A 269 13.93 16.64 -7.21
CA ASP A 269 13.39 18.00 -7.31
C ASP A 269 13.93 18.80 -8.52
N THR A 270 13.88 20.12 -8.44
CA THR A 270 14.45 21.14 -9.33
C THR A 270 15.95 21.36 -9.11
N GLY A 271 16.57 20.68 -8.16
CA GLY A 271 17.98 20.81 -7.81
C GLY A 271 18.17 21.24 -6.36
N ALA A 272 19.37 21.70 -6.02
CA ALA A 272 19.65 22.31 -4.73
C ALA A 272 20.92 23.16 -4.85
N ASP A 273 20.88 24.37 -4.29
CA ASP A 273 22.01 25.29 -4.28
C ASP A 273 23.04 24.90 -3.20
N PRO A 274 24.23 24.39 -3.57
CA PRO A 274 25.24 23.98 -2.59
C PRO A 274 25.94 25.16 -1.91
N GLU A 275 25.84 26.37 -2.46
CA GLU A 275 26.53 27.57 -1.96
C GLU A 275 25.78 28.25 -0.81
N HIS A 276 24.50 27.91 -0.62
CA HIS A 276 23.72 28.37 0.51
C HIS A 276 24.23 27.77 1.82
N GLU A 277 24.45 28.58 2.86
CA GLU A 277 25.10 28.17 4.11
C GLU A 277 24.40 26.99 4.80
N ALA A 278 23.08 26.90 4.69
CA ALA A 278 22.28 25.81 5.25
C ALA A 278 22.61 24.44 4.60
N LEU A 279 23.07 24.41 3.34
CA LEU A 279 23.33 23.18 2.59
C LEU A 279 24.81 22.83 2.49
N ALA A 280 25.69 23.66 3.07
CA ALA A 280 27.13 23.45 3.07
C ALA A 280 27.51 22.04 3.59
N GLY A 281 28.10 21.23 2.70
CA GLY A 281 28.55 19.86 3.02
C GLY A 281 27.44 18.82 3.23
N ARG A 282 26.19 19.14 2.84
CA ARG A 282 25.04 18.22 2.95
C ARG A 282 24.83 17.37 1.71
N ILE A 283 25.03 17.96 0.53
CA ILE A 283 24.86 17.28 -0.75
C ILE A 283 26.09 16.39 -1.00
N VAL A 284 25.90 15.07 -0.97
CA VAL A 284 26.96 14.07 -1.21
C VAL A 284 27.00 13.59 -2.65
N GLU A 285 25.91 13.75 -3.39
CA GLU A 285 25.85 13.46 -4.82
C GLU A 285 24.79 14.35 -5.48
N PHE A 286 25.04 14.73 -6.73
CA PHE A 286 24.11 15.49 -7.55
C PHE A 286 23.99 14.86 -8.92
N LYS A 287 22.76 14.52 -9.31
CA LYS A 287 22.46 13.97 -10.63
C LYS A 287 21.47 14.86 -11.35
N ASP A 288 21.92 15.46 -12.45
CA ASP A 288 21.08 16.27 -13.33
C ASP A 288 20.66 15.49 -14.58
N PHE A 289 19.35 15.30 -14.75
CA PHE A 289 18.74 14.72 -15.94
C PHE A 289 18.17 15.77 -16.91
N VAL A 290 18.19 17.05 -16.54
CA VAL A 290 17.64 18.16 -17.33
C VAL A 290 18.74 18.77 -18.20
N ASN A 291 19.83 19.26 -17.60
CA ASN A 291 20.90 19.97 -18.31
C ASN A 291 22.24 19.22 -18.32
N ASN A 292 22.29 18.01 -17.74
CA ASN A 292 23.48 17.17 -17.62
C ASN A 292 24.68 17.86 -16.95
N GLN A 293 24.43 18.78 -16.02
CA GLN A 293 25.50 19.38 -15.20
C GLN A 293 26.03 18.38 -14.17
N THR A 294 27.31 18.51 -13.86
CA THR A 294 27.97 17.68 -12.82
C THR A 294 28.05 18.37 -11.47
N THR A 295 27.91 19.70 -11.43
CA THR A 295 27.94 20.49 -10.21
C THR A 295 26.50 20.78 -9.78
N ALA A 296 26.22 20.66 -8.48
CA ALA A 296 24.92 20.98 -7.93
C ALA A 296 24.55 22.45 -8.16
N TYR A 297 23.29 22.68 -8.51
CA TYR A 297 22.70 24.00 -8.68
C TYR A 297 21.17 23.88 -8.57
N ASP A 298 20.50 25.03 -8.50
CA ASP A 298 19.05 25.14 -8.57
C ASP A 298 18.66 26.41 -9.33
N ASP A 299 18.00 26.22 -10.48
CA ASP A 299 17.54 27.30 -11.36
C ASP A 299 16.04 27.62 -11.19
N ASN A 300 15.39 27.03 -10.18
CA ASN A 300 14.02 27.32 -9.79
C ASN A 300 13.91 27.83 -8.34
N GLY A 301 14.55 27.12 -7.41
CA GLY A 301 14.60 27.45 -5.99
C GLY A 301 13.76 26.54 -5.08
N HIS A 302 12.78 25.82 -5.64
CA HIS A 302 11.94 24.89 -4.90
C HIS A 302 12.75 23.78 -4.23
N GLY A 303 13.69 23.18 -4.95
CA GLY A 303 14.49 22.08 -4.46
C GLY A 303 15.46 22.50 -3.37
N THR A 304 16.04 23.69 -3.45
CA THR A 304 16.86 24.27 -2.36
C THR A 304 16.03 24.48 -1.09
N HIS A 305 14.79 24.97 -1.25
CA HIS A 305 13.86 25.15 -0.13
C HIS A 305 13.56 23.81 0.56
N CYS A 306 13.19 22.78 -0.21
CA CYS A 306 12.94 21.43 0.28
C CYS A 306 14.20 20.77 0.89
N ALA A 307 15.35 20.86 0.24
CA ALA A 307 16.63 20.34 0.72
C ALA A 307 16.98 20.88 2.11
N SER A 308 16.78 22.18 2.31
CA SER A 308 17.04 22.84 3.58
C SER A 308 16.02 22.44 4.67
N LEU A 309 14.76 22.13 4.31
CA LEU A 309 13.77 21.57 5.24
C LEU A 309 14.08 20.13 5.66
N ILE A 310 14.79 19.37 4.84
CA ILE A 310 15.27 18.03 5.20
C ILE A 310 16.51 18.15 6.09
N ALA A 311 17.59 18.75 5.58
CA ALA A 311 18.94 18.59 6.16
C ALA A 311 19.74 19.89 6.30
N GLY A 312 19.05 21.04 6.40
CA GLY A 312 19.69 22.32 6.66
C GLY A 312 20.65 22.30 7.87
N GLY A 313 21.63 23.19 7.89
CA GLY A 313 22.52 23.45 9.03
C GLY A 313 22.24 24.80 9.71
N GLY A 314 22.79 25.02 10.91
CA GLY A 314 22.69 26.29 11.65
C GLY A 314 21.97 26.14 13.00
N GLU A 315 21.60 27.27 13.63
CA GLU A 315 21.00 27.31 14.98
C GLU A 315 19.63 26.61 15.13
N GLU A 316 19.04 26.16 14.01
CA GLU A 316 18.39 24.84 13.81
C GLU A 316 17.39 24.93 12.65
N LYS A 317 17.78 24.43 11.47
CA LYS A 317 16.94 24.40 10.27
C LYS A 317 17.14 23.08 9.55
N GLY A 318 16.07 22.53 9.00
CA GLY A 318 16.00 21.17 8.48
C GLY A 318 15.75 20.13 9.57
N VAL A 319 14.78 19.23 9.41
CA VAL A 319 14.38 18.27 10.45
C VAL A 319 15.51 17.29 10.80
N ALA A 320 16.32 16.89 9.84
CA ALA A 320 17.45 15.96 9.99
C ALA A 320 18.78 16.62 9.56
N PRO A 321 19.33 17.56 10.34
CA PRO A 321 20.50 18.38 9.96
C PRO A 321 21.83 17.59 9.84
N GLY A 322 21.87 16.36 10.33
CA GLY A 322 22.98 15.39 10.21
C GLY A 322 22.83 14.45 9.02
N ALA A 323 21.64 14.36 8.42
CA ALA A 323 21.42 13.54 7.23
C ALA A 323 22.23 14.07 6.03
N LYS A 324 22.52 13.16 5.10
CA LYS A 324 23.12 13.49 3.81
C LYS A 324 22.05 13.58 2.74
N LEU A 325 22.32 14.39 1.71
CA LEU A 325 21.41 14.58 0.58
C LEU A 325 22.02 14.03 -0.70
N VAL A 326 21.25 13.22 -1.41
CA VAL A 326 21.48 12.91 -2.82
C VAL A 326 20.43 13.70 -3.59
N VAL A 327 20.86 14.64 -4.43
CA VAL A 327 19.93 15.53 -5.13
C VAL A 327 19.82 15.09 -6.58
N VAL A 328 18.62 14.70 -6.99
CA VAL A 328 18.32 14.26 -8.35
C VAL A 328 17.44 15.30 -9.02
N LYS A 329 18.03 16.11 -9.90
CA LYS A 329 17.32 17.14 -10.66
C LYS A 329 16.63 16.50 -11.86
N VAL A 330 15.31 16.53 -11.85
CA VAL A 330 14.45 16.12 -12.98
C VAL A 330 13.49 17.20 -13.44
N MET A 331 13.26 18.22 -12.61
CA MET A 331 12.41 19.34 -12.98
C MET A 331 13.21 20.48 -13.58
N ASP A 332 12.66 21.10 -14.63
CA ASP A 332 13.22 22.27 -15.28
C ASP A 332 13.06 23.55 -14.44
N ARG A 333 13.48 24.69 -15.01
CA ARG A 333 13.40 26.01 -14.36
C ARG A 333 11.97 26.43 -14.00
N ASP A 334 10.96 25.88 -14.68
CA ASP A 334 9.55 26.18 -14.44
C ASP A 334 8.95 25.21 -13.42
N GLY A 335 9.77 24.31 -12.85
CA GLY A 335 9.33 23.33 -11.86
C GLY A 335 8.51 22.20 -12.48
N ALA A 336 8.74 21.87 -13.76
CA ALA A 336 8.02 20.83 -14.46
C ALA A 336 8.94 19.69 -14.91
N CYS A 337 8.38 18.48 -14.93
CA CYS A 337 9.02 17.30 -15.54
C CYS A 337 7.96 16.40 -16.18
N TYR A 338 8.39 15.32 -16.82
CA TYR A 338 7.49 14.28 -17.33
C TYR A 338 7.55 13.01 -16.47
N LEU A 339 6.53 12.16 -16.61
CA LEU A 339 6.49 10.83 -16.00
C LEU A 339 7.77 10.03 -16.30
N SER A 340 8.25 10.06 -17.54
CA SER A 340 9.53 9.45 -17.94
C SER A 340 10.72 9.95 -17.12
N ASP A 341 10.81 11.26 -16.85
CA ASP A 341 11.88 11.84 -16.05
C ASP A 341 11.78 11.39 -14.58
N ALA A 342 10.56 11.32 -14.03
CA ALA A 342 10.32 10.79 -12.69
C ALA A 342 10.73 9.31 -12.58
N LEU A 343 10.34 8.46 -13.53
CA LEU A 343 10.74 7.05 -13.57
C LEU A 343 12.27 6.90 -13.65
N LYS A 344 12.92 7.75 -14.44
CA LYS A 344 14.39 7.83 -14.54
C LYS A 344 15.05 8.15 -13.22
N ALA A 345 14.49 9.09 -12.45
CA ALA A 345 14.98 9.45 -11.13
C ALA A 345 14.87 8.27 -10.15
N LEU A 346 13.71 7.61 -10.10
CA LEU A 346 13.47 6.47 -9.22
C LEU A 346 14.42 5.31 -9.56
N ASP A 347 14.63 5.02 -10.84
CA ASP A 347 15.61 4.03 -11.29
C ASP A 347 17.03 4.36 -10.83
N TRP A 348 17.45 5.60 -11.04
CA TRP A 348 18.79 6.02 -10.64
C TRP A 348 18.98 5.95 -9.12
N CYS A 349 17.97 6.36 -8.34
CA CYS A 349 17.96 6.19 -6.88
C CYS A 349 18.05 4.71 -6.50
N LEU A 350 17.26 3.83 -7.14
CA LEU A 350 17.28 2.40 -6.87
C LEU A 350 18.65 1.78 -7.15
N GLU A 351 19.27 2.12 -8.28
CA GLU A 351 20.59 1.62 -8.68
C GLU A 351 21.72 2.10 -7.76
N ASN A 352 21.61 3.32 -7.24
CA ASN A 352 22.64 3.95 -6.43
C ASN A 352 22.36 3.91 -4.92
N ARG A 353 21.26 3.27 -4.50
CA ARG A 353 20.83 3.23 -3.09
C ARG A 353 21.91 2.69 -2.16
N GLU A 354 22.61 1.63 -2.57
CA GLU A 354 23.65 1.00 -1.75
C GLU A 354 24.92 1.85 -1.72
N ARG A 355 25.25 2.47 -2.87
CA ARG A 355 26.45 3.32 -3.01
C ARG A 355 26.40 4.55 -2.12
N TYR A 356 25.24 5.21 -2.02
CA TYR A 356 25.08 6.44 -1.23
C TYR A 356 24.29 6.22 0.08
N GLY A 357 23.90 4.98 0.38
CA GLY A 357 23.11 4.66 1.58
C GLY A 357 21.73 5.32 1.58
N ILE A 358 21.07 5.44 0.42
CA ILE A 358 19.76 6.06 0.28
C ILE A 358 18.72 5.20 1.01
N LYS A 359 18.04 5.79 1.99
CA LYS A 359 16.99 5.13 2.78
C LYS A 359 15.62 5.80 2.64
N VAL A 360 15.60 7.10 2.39
CA VAL A 360 14.38 7.90 2.25
C VAL A 360 14.41 8.60 0.90
N ILE A 361 13.27 8.64 0.22
CA ILE A 361 13.07 9.44 -0.98
C ILE A 361 12.02 10.50 -0.65
N SER A 362 12.43 11.76 -0.84
CA SER A 362 11.57 12.92 -0.74
C SER A 362 11.16 13.33 -2.15
N PHE A 363 9.87 13.24 -2.45
CA PHE A 363 9.37 13.48 -3.81
C PHE A 363 8.16 14.42 -3.80
N SER A 364 8.46 15.72 -3.87
CA SER A 364 7.51 16.83 -3.80
C SER A 364 7.01 17.26 -5.18
N VAL A 365 6.56 16.30 -5.99
CA VAL A 365 5.96 16.56 -7.31
C VAL A 365 4.60 15.88 -7.39
N GLY A 366 3.72 16.40 -8.23
CA GLY A 366 2.48 15.68 -8.54
C GLY A 366 1.91 15.97 -9.92
N GLY A 367 0.92 15.15 -10.28
CA GLY A 367 0.08 15.34 -11.46
C GLY A 367 -0.68 16.66 -11.43
N GLU A 368 -1.10 17.13 -12.61
CA GLU A 368 -1.85 18.39 -12.75
C GLU A 368 -3.31 18.28 -12.30
N ASP A 369 -3.86 17.07 -12.32
CA ASP A 369 -5.26 16.75 -12.03
C ASP A 369 -5.36 15.70 -10.91
N PRO A 370 -6.48 15.64 -10.18
CA PRO A 370 -6.77 14.55 -9.25
C PRO A 370 -6.64 13.18 -9.91
N ALA A 371 -6.08 12.22 -9.18
CA ALA A 371 -5.94 10.86 -9.64
C ALA A 371 -7.32 10.18 -9.76
N ASP A 372 -7.54 9.49 -10.87
CA ASP A 372 -8.76 8.72 -11.15
C ASP A 372 -8.56 7.21 -10.97
N GLY A 373 -7.38 6.80 -10.50
CA GLY A 373 -6.99 5.43 -10.23
C GLY A 373 -5.47 5.26 -10.29
N SER A 374 -5.01 4.03 -10.05
CA SER A 374 -3.58 3.71 -10.02
C SER A 374 -2.89 4.02 -11.35
N SER A 375 -1.77 4.74 -11.24
CA SER A 375 -0.90 5.13 -12.34
C SER A 375 0.41 4.33 -12.38
N LEU A 376 1.14 4.46 -13.49
CA LEU A 376 2.49 3.90 -13.59
C LEU A 376 3.46 4.54 -12.58
N LEU A 377 3.23 5.80 -12.17
CA LEU A 377 4.08 6.42 -11.16
C LEU A 377 3.77 5.83 -9.77
N ASP A 378 2.52 5.50 -9.48
CA ASP A 378 2.13 4.86 -8.22
C ASP A 378 2.78 3.48 -8.09
N ASP A 379 2.71 2.69 -9.17
CA ASP A 379 3.37 1.38 -9.23
C ASP A 379 4.88 1.50 -9.02
N ALA A 380 5.52 2.49 -9.64
CA ALA A 380 6.94 2.73 -9.44
C ALA A 380 7.25 3.11 -7.99
N CYS A 381 6.47 4.00 -7.39
CA CYS A 381 6.65 4.44 -6.01
C CYS A 381 6.42 3.30 -5.01
N ASN A 382 5.37 2.51 -5.20
CA ASN A 382 5.10 1.30 -4.41
C ASN A 382 6.26 0.31 -4.50
N LYS A 383 6.83 0.11 -5.70
CA LYS A 383 8.01 -0.75 -5.87
C LYS A 383 9.25 -0.21 -5.17
N MET A 384 9.43 1.10 -5.06
CA MET A 384 10.54 1.67 -4.29
C MET A 384 10.41 1.31 -2.80
N VAL A 385 9.18 1.32 -2.27
CA VAL A 385 8.88 0.85 -0.91
C VAL A 385 9.18 -0.64 -0.76
N ASP A 386 8.77 -1.47 -1.72
CA ASP A 386 9.09 -2.91 -1.75
C ASP A 386 10.59 -3.20 -1.83
N LYS A 387 11.38 -2.25 -2.34
CA LYS A 387 12.86 -2.31 -2.36
C LYS A 387 13.51 -1.76 -1.09
N GLY A 388 12.72 -1.45 -0.06
CA GLY A 388 13.20 -1.09 1.27
C GLY A 388 13.49 0.39 1.47
N MET A 389 12.97 1.28 0.60
CA MET A 389 13.12 2.72 0.75
C MET A 389 11.83 3.35 1.28
N VAL A 390 11.93 4.26 2.25
CA VAL A 390 10.79 5.08 2.69
C VAL A 390 10.49 6.09 1.58
N MET A 391 9.29 6.04 1.02
CA MET A 391 8.84 6.94 -0.04
C MET A 391 7.87 7.97 0.55
N VAL A 392 8.23 9.26 0.53
CA VAL A 392 7.39 10.35 1.03
C VAL A 392 6.98 11.25 -0.14
N VAL A 393 5.68 11.43 -0.33
CA VAL A 393 5.09 12.13 -1.47
C VAL A 393 4.06 13.16 -1.04
N ALA A 394 3.84 14.16 -1.89
CA ALA A 394 2.86 15.20 -1.63
C ALA A 394 1.44 14.71 -1.95
N ALA A 395 0.44 15.13 -1.15
CA ALA A 395 -0.97 14.84 -1.43
C ALA A 395 -1.49 15.54 -2.68
N GLY A 396 -0.92 16.70 -3.03
CA GLY A 396 -1.44 17.58 -4.08
C GLY A 396 -1.92 18.94 -3.53
N ASN A 397 -2.06 19.89 -4.45
CA ASN A 397 -2.59 21.23 -4.17
C ASN A 397 -3.93 21.48 -4.92
N SER A 398 -4.76 20.45 -5.05
CA SER A 398 -6.02 20.46 -5.80
C SER A 398 -7.27 20.48 -4.90
N GLY A 399 -7.09 20.73 -3.60
CA GLY A 399 -8.18 20.98 -2.65
C GLY A 399 -8.98 22.26 -2.99
N PRO A 400 -10.07 22.54 -2.27
CA PRO A 400 -10.53 21.89 -1.04
C PRO A 400 -11.52 20.74 -1.24
N ALA A 401 -11.86 20.39 -2.50
CA ALA A 401 -12.80 19.31 -2.78
C ALA A 401 -12.27 17.95 -2.28
N LEU A 402 -13.16 17.06 -1.87
CA LEU A 402 -12.82 15.65 -1.63
C LEU A 402 -12.41 14.98 -2.95
N SER A 403 -11.70 13.86 -2.85
CA SER A 403 -11.17 13.11 -4.01
C SER A 403 -10.31 13.99 -4.92
N SER A 404 -9.41 14.77 -4.31
CA SER A 404 -8.48 15.68 -4.97
C SER A 404 -7.02 15.28 -4.86
N ILE A 405 -6.72 14.12 -4.25
CA ILE A 405 -5.36 13.55 -4.21
C ILE A 405 -4.83 13.41 -5.64
N VAL A 406 -3.60 13.85 -5.87
CA VAL A 406 -2.94 13.74 -7.18
C VAL A 406 -1.89 12.63 -7.13
N THR A 407 -1.59 12.02 -8.28
CA THR A 407 -0.48 11.08 -8.41
C THR A 407 0.87 11.75 -8.09
N PRO A 408 1.80 11.13 -7.33
CA PRO A 408 1.73 9.76 -6.80
C PRO A 408 1.17 9.62 -5.38
N GLY A 409 0.43 10.63 -4.89
CA GLY A 409 -0.14 10.66 -3.55
C GLY A 409 -1.22 9.60 -3.29
N ASP A 410 -1.78 9.00 -4.34
CA ASP A 410 -2.74 7.89 -4.26
C ASP A 410 -2.09 6.50 -4.27
N ALA A 411 -0.76 6.43 -4.38
CA ALA A 411 -0.03 5.19 -4.17
C ALA A 411 -0.25 4.63 -2.75
N GLU A 412 -0.44 3.32 -2.66
CA GLU A 412 -0.84 2.62 -1.44
C GLU A 412 0.27 2.62 -0.37
N LYS A 413 1.50 2.25 -0.75
CA LYS A 413 2.59 1.95 0.18
C LYS A 413 3.40 3.18 0.60
N VAL A 414 3.25 4.31 -0.10
CA VAL A 414 3.97 5.55 0.18
C VAL A 414 3.40 6.26 1.41
N ILE A 415 4.14 7.24 1.94
CA ILE A 415 3.66 8.19 2.94
C ILE A 415 3.22 9.46 2.22
N THR A 416 1.91 9.63 2.06
CA THR A 416 1.30 10.80 1.43
C THR A 416 1.05 11.89 2.47
N VAL A 417 1.57 13.09 2.21
CA VAL A 417 1.58 14.18 3.20
C VAL A 417 0.71 15.35 2.74
N GLY A 418 -0.27 15.72 3.56
CA GLY A 418 -1.05 16.95 3.42
C GLY A 418 -0.44 18.14 4.17
N ALA A 419 -0.97 19.35 3.93
CA ALA A 419 -0.45 20.58 4.49
C ALA A 419 -1.43 21.22 5.49
N ILE A 420 -0.91 21.63 6.65
CA ILE A 420 -1.58 22.49 7.63
C ILE A 420 -0.78 23.77 7.87
N ASP A 421 -1.43 24.78 8.45
CA ASP A 421 -0.77 25.95 9.00
C ASP A 421 -0.31 25.73 10.46
N SER A 422 0.33 26.73 11.05
CA SER A 422 0.82 26.68 12.45
C SER A 422 -0.28 26.57 13.51
N SER A 423 -1.54 26.76 13.14
CA SER A 423 -2.69 26.57 14.03
C SER A 423 -3.29 25.17 13.95
N GLY A 424 -2.76 24.31 13.08
CA GLY A 424 -3.32 23.00 12.78
C GLY A 424 -4.48 23.05 11.78
N THR A 425 -4.74 24.19 11.15
CA THR A 425 -5.81 24.33 10.14
C THR A 425 -5.30 23.81 8.80
N VAL A 426 -6.07 22.94 8.14
CA VAL A 426 -5.74 22.42 6.81
C VAL A 426 -5.57 23.57 5.80
N PHE A 427 -4.50 23.52 5.02
CA PHE A 427 -4.29 24.42 3.90
C PHE A 427 -5.42 24.21 2.88
N ASP A 428 -6.08 25.29 2.45
CA ASP A 428 -7.26 25.19 1.58
C ASP A 428 -7.00 24.40 0.30
N LEU A 429 -5.82 24.57 -0.30
CA LEU A 429 -5.44 23.84 -1.51
C LEU A 429 -4.91 22.43 -1.22
N SER A 430 -4.63 22.05 0.04
CA SER A 430 -4.18 20.70 0.33
C SER A 430 -5.23 19.70 -0.16
N SER A 431 -4.79 18.80 -1.03
CA SER A 431 -5.63 17.73 -1.56
C SER A 431 -6.12 16.79 -0.46
N ARG A 432 -7.30 16.21 -0.69
CA ARG A 432 -8.10 15.44 0.28
C ARG A 432 -8.59 14.16 -0.37
N GLY A 433 -8.64 13.09 0.41
CA GLY A 433 -9.22 11.82 0.00
C GLY A 433 -10.76 11.87 -0.10
N PRO A 434 -11.42 10.71 -0.22
CA PRO A 434 -10.78 9.41 -0.43
C PRO A 434 -10.19 9.31 -1.84
N VAL A 435 -9.24 8.40 -2.03
CA VAL A 435 -8.78 8.03 -3.39
C VAL A 435 -9.80 7.12 -4.07
N ALA A 436 -9.58 6.78 -5.35
CA ALA A 436 -10.57 6.09 -6.18
C ALA A 436 -11.09 4.75 -5.60
N ASN A 437 -10.26 4.02 -4.86
CA ASN A 437 -10.63 2.75 -4.22
C ASN A 437 -11.32 2.92 -2.85
N GLY A 438 -11.54 4.16 -2.39
CA GLY A 438 -12.14 4.49 -1.10
C GLY A 438 -11.18 4.61 0.08
N GLU A 439 -9.87 4.37 -0.12
CA GLU A 439 -8.87 4.51 0.94
C GLU A 439 -8.70 5.96 1.38
N ILE A 440 -8.41 6.13 2.67
CA ILE A 440 -8.17 7.44 3.28
C ILE A 440 -6.77 7.91 2.89
N LYS A 441 -6.72 9.12 2.34
CA LYS A 441 -5.50 9.91 2.10
C LYS A 441 -5.81 11.39 2.41
N PRO A 442 -4.82 12.23 2.77
CA PRO A 442 -3.40 11.90 2.97
C PRO A 442 -3.20 10.91 4.14
N ASP A 443 -2.00 10.34 4.28
CA ASP A 443 -1.71 9.46 5.42
C ASP A 443 -1.57 10.26 6.72
N LEU A 444 -0.96 11.45 6.65
CA LEU A 444 -0.83 12.41 7.74
C LEU A 444 -0.66 13.84 7.20
N VAL A 445 -0.69 14.84 8.08
CA VAL A 445 -0.43 16.24 7.73
C VAL A 445 0.71 16.84 8.54
N THR A 446 1.37 17.86 8.00
CA THR A 446 2.29 18.70 8.79
C THR A 446 2.37 20.11 8.19
N LEU A 447 3.22 20.96 8.74
CA LEU A 447 3.34 22.35 8.32
C LEU A 447 3.65 22.44 6.83
N GLY A 448 2.77 23.13 6.12
CA GLY A 448 2.93 23.42 4.70
C GLY A 448 2.47 24.83 4.33
N VAL A 449 2.14 25.69 5.30
CA VAL A 449 1.75 27.09 5.04
C VAL A 449 2.80 28.03 5.61
N ASP A 450 3.24 28.98 4.79
CA ASP A 450 4.22 30.02 5.11
C ASP A 450 5.53 29.47 5.71
N VAL A 451 5.98 28.33 5.17
CA VAL A 451 7.16 27.62 5.65
C VAL A 451 8.42 28.33 5.17
N VAL A 452 9.21 28.84 6.11
CA VAL A 452 10.49 29.52 5.84
C VAL A 452 11.62 28.51 5.65
N SER A 453 12.31 28.57 4.51
CA SER A 453 13.52 27.78 4.22
C SER A 453 14.47 28.53 3.29
N ALA A 454 15.62 27.92 2.99
CA ALA A 454 16.71 28.51 2.22
C ALA A 454 16.21 29.04 0.86
N LEU A 455 16.68 30.23 0.49
CA LEU A 455 16.44 30.82 -0.82
C LEU A 455 17.62 30.49 -1.74
N ALA A 456 17.34 29.83 -2.87
CA ALA A 456 18.37 29.52 -3.87
C ALA A 456 19.01 30.78 -4.46
N ASN A 457 20.26 30.63 -4.92
CA ASN A 457 21.09 31.70 -5.46
C ASN A 457 21.34 32.84 -4.47
N SER A 458 21.28 32.52 -3.18
CA SER A 458 21.62 33.39 -2.07
C SER A 458 22.55 32.65 -1.11
N LYS A 459 23.38 33.38 -0.37
CA LYS A 459 24.32 32.76 0.56
C LYS A 459 23.67 32.39 1.89
N ASP A 460 22.78 33.23 2.38
CA ASP A 460 22.21 33.19 3.74
C ASP A 460 20.77 33.74 3.82
N GLU A 461 20.11 33.95 2.68
CA GLU A 461 18.73 34.44 2.65
C GLU A 461 17.72 33.29 2.70
N TYR A 462 16.53 33.60 3.23
CA TYR A 462 15.46 32.63 3.39
C TYR A 462 14.17 33.19 2.78
N SER A 463 13.35 32.31 2.23
CA SER A 463 12.05 32.63 1.65
C SER A 463 10.94 31.77 2.25
N SER A 464 9.72 32.31 2.22
CA SER A 464 8.52 31.59 2.65
C SER A 464 7.78 31.00 1.44
N MET A 465 7.39 29.73 1.55
CA MET A 465 6.58 29.02 0.55
C MET A 465 5.45 28.24 1.23
N SER A 466 4.35 28.04 0.50
CA SER A 466 3.18 27.29 0.95
C SER A 466 2.84 26.18 -0.04
N GLY A 467 2.55 24.98 0.44
CA GLY A 467 2.13 23.83 -0.34
C GLY A 467 2.43 22.51 0.37
N THR A 468 1.81 21.43 -0.11
CA THR A 468 2.13 20.07 0.33
C THR A 468 3.61 19.71 0.09
N SER A 469 4.27 20.37 -0.87
CA SER A 469 5.71 20.23 -1.12
C SER A 469 6.61 20.65 0.04
N MET A 470 6.14 21.52 0.93
CA MET A 470 6.89 21.92 2.12
C MET A 470 6.67 20.94 3.28
N ALA A 471 5.53 20.24 3.28
CA ALA A 471 5.20 19.23 4.29
C ALA A 471 5.99 17.92 4.08
N VAL A 472 6.16 17.49 2.83
CA VAL A 472 6.93 16.30 2.43
C VAL A 472 8.37 16.26 2.97
N PRO A 473 9.22 17.30 2.81
CA PRO A 473 10.59 17.28 3.30
C PRO A 473 10.69 17.23 4.83
N LEU A 474 9.70 17.79 5.54
CA LEU A 474 9.63 17.70 7.00
C LEU A 474 9.42 16.24 7.43
N VAL A 475 8.45 15.54 6.84
CA VAL A 475 8.22 14.11 7.09
C VAL A 475 9.41 13.25 6.64
N SER A 476 10.06 13.62 5.53
CA SER A 476 11.26 12.93 5.04
C SER A 476 12.42 13.02 6.02
N GLY A 477 12.62 14.20 6.63
CA GLY A 477 13.58 14.37 7.71
C GLY A 477 13.19 13.59 8.98
N SER A 478 11.91 13.57 9.35
CA SER A 478 11.43 12.76 10.49
C SER A 478 11.68 11.27 10.28
N ALA A 479 11.44 10.75 9.07
CA ALA A 479 11.79 9.38 8.72
C ALA A 479 13.30 9.11 8.89
N ALA A 480 14.16 10.08 8.54
CA ALA A 480 15.60 9.96 8.77
C ALA A 480 15.97 9.95 10.26
N LEU A 481 15.27 10.70 11.11
CA LEU A 481 15.45 10.64 12.57
C LEU A 481 15.06 9.26 13.13
N LEU A 482 13.93 8.70 12.71
CA LEU A 482 13.50 7.36 13.13
C LEU A 482 14.50 6.28 12.69
N LEU A 483 15.01 6.37 11.47
CA LEU A 483 16.01 5.44 10.94
C LEU A 483 17.39 5.60 11.60
N GLN A 484 17.73 6.77 12.14
CA GLN A 484 18.90 6.93 13.00
C GLN A 484 18.68 6.23 14.34
N ALA A 485 17.51 6.41 14.95
CA ALA A 485 17.17 5.83 16.24
C ALA A 485 17.10 4.28 16.20
N ASP A 486 16.50 3.73 15.14
CA ASP A 486 16.43 2.29 14.88
C ASP A 486 16.72 1.99 13.39
N PRO A 487 17.97 1.66 13.03
CA PRO A 487 18.37 1.39 11.65
C PRO A 487 17.77 0.12 11.03
N VAL A 488 17.08 -0.73 11.82
CA VAL A 488 16.45 -1.96 11.29
C VAL A 488 14.98 -1.77 10.90
N LEU A 489 14.41 -0.58 11.12
CA LEU A 489 13.05 -0.25 10.72
C LEU A 489 12.85 -0.47 9.22
N LYS A 490 11.77 -1.18 8.86
CA LYS A 490 11.29 -1.29 7.49
C LYS A 490 10.49 -0.03 7.12
N PRO A 491 10.27 0.24 5.82
CA PRO A 491 9.43 1.35 5.40
C PRO A 491 8.02 1.35 6.01
N SER A 492 7.41 0.17 6.14
CA SER A 492 6.11 -0.01 6.79
C SER A 492 6.15 0.33 8.29
N ASP A 493 7.25 -0.01 8.99
CA ASP A 493 7.43 0.37 10.39
C ASP A 493 7.52 1.90 10.55
N VAL A 494 8.27 2.57 9.66
CA VAL A 494 8.38 4.04 9.66
C VAL A 494 7.01 4.67 9.40
N LYS A 495 6.27 4.19 8.39
CA LYS A 495 4.90 4.66 8.09
C LYS A 495 3.99 4.47 9.32
N ARG A 496 3.94 3.27 9.88
CA ARG A 496 3.11 2.97 11.06
C ARG A 496 3.47 3.82 12.28
N LEU A 497 4.76 3.99 12.57
CA LEU A 497 5.22 4.81 13.70
C LEU A 497 4.76 6.25 13.55
N LEU A 498 4.98 6.86 12.38
CA LEU A 498 4.57 8.24 12.12
C LEU A 498 3.05 8.42 12.20
N LEU A 499 2.28 7.47 11.69
CA LEU A 499 0.82 7.57 11.68
C LEU A 499 0.22 7.34 13.07
N LYS A 500 0.71 6.35 13.83
CA LYS A 500 0.18 6.03 15.16
C LYS A 500 0.63 7.02 16.25
N SER A 501 1.73 7.74 16.02
CA SER A 501 2.24 8.73 16.96
C SER A 501 1.70 10.14 16.74
N ALA A 502 1.08 10.39 15.59
CA ALA A 502 0.61 11.71 15.22
C ALA A 502 -0.56 12.20 16.11
N ASP A 503 -0.72 13.51 16.16
CA ASP A 503 -1.74 14.19 16.96
C ASP A 503 -3.03 14.28 16.16
N ASP A 504 -4.07 13.60 16.65
CA ASP A 504 -5.37 13.55 16.00
C ASP A 504 -6.00 14.96 15.89
N LEU A 505 -6.38 15.34 14.67
CA LEU A 505 -6.95 16.64 14.33
C LEU A 505 -8.27 16.44 13.60
N GLY A 506 -9.19 17.39 13.75
CA GLY A 506 -10.49 17.32 13.09
C GLY A 506 -11.46 16.40 13.82
N GLN A 507 -12.01 15.42 13.10
CA GLN A 507 -12.92 14.45 13.71
C GLN A 507 -12.10 13.34 14.38
N PRO A 508 -12.51 12.83 15.57
CA PRO A 508 -11.76 11.76 16.21
C PRO A 508 -11.57 10.53 15.30
N GLY A 509 -10.32 10.14 15.10
CA GLY A 509 -9.93 9.01 14.26
C GLY A 509 -9.70 9.36 12.78
N PRO A 510 -9.42 8.34 11.94
CA PRO A 510 -9.01 8.58 10.55
C PRO A 510 -10.04 9.35 9.72
N ASP A 511 -9.58 10.37 8.98
CA ASP A 511 -10.41 11.15 8.08
C ASP A 511 -9.69 11.57 6.77
N ASN A 512 -10.46 11.98 5.77
CA ASN A 512 -9.96 12.30 4.42
C ASN A 512 -9.28 13.68 4.30
N VAL A 513 -9.15 14.43 5.40
CA VAL A 513 -8.57 15.77 5.46
C VAL A 513 -7.22 15.75 6.19
N TYR A 514 -7.21 15.21 7.40
CA TYR A 514 -6.05 15.14 8.30
C TYR A 514 -5.36 13.76 8.27
N GLY A 515 -5.99 12.76 7.65
CA GLY A 515 -5.41 11.44 7.41
C GLY A 515 -5.64 10.44 8.54
N TYR A 516 -4.81 9.40 8.59
CA TYR A 516 -4.88 8.33 9.59
C TYR A 516 -4.25 8.70 10.93
N GLY A 517 -3.33 9.67 10.94
CA GLY A 517 -2.58 10.08 12.12
C GLY A 517 -2.83 11.52 12.58
N GLY A 518 -3.39 12.38 11.73
CA GLY A 518 -3.45 13.80 12.02
C GLY A 518 -2.08 14.50 11.84
N ALA A 519 -1.74 15.42 12.72
CA ALA A 519 -0.50 16.20 12.62
C ALA A 519 0.73 15.42 13.08
N LEU A 520 1.79 15.45 12.27
CA LEU A 520 3.10 14.86 12.60
C LEU A 520 3.57 15.25 14.02
N ASN A 521 3.84 14.24 14.85
CA ASN A 521 4.45 14.39 16.17
C ASN A 521 5.68 13.47 16.27
N ILE A 522 6.87 14.08 16.26
CA ILE A 522 8.16 13.39 16.12
C ILE A 522 8.61 12.85 17.47
N THR A 523 8.34 13.57 18.56
CA THR A 523 8.63 13.20 19.95
C THR A 523 7.92 11.89 20.28
N ARG A 524 6.60 11.81 20.04
CA ARG A 524 5.82 10.58 20.26
C ARG A 524 6.31 9.44 19.35
N ALA A 525 6.72 9.74 18.12
CA ALA A 525 7.25 8.74 17.21
C ALA A 525 8.57 8.14 17.74
N LEU A 526 9.47 8.99 18.24
CA LEU A 526 10.76 8.58 18.81
C LEU A 526 10.59 7.87 20.16
N ASP A 527 9.67 8.33 21.01
CA ASP A 527 9.31 7.62 22.24
C ASP A 527 8.84 6.19 21.95
N ALA A 528 7.99 6.02 20.93
CA ALA A 528 7.54 4.71 20.49
C ALA A 528 8.66 3.82 19.92
N VAL A 529 9.75 4.40 19.40
CA VAL A 529 10.93 3.62 18.97
C VAL A 529 11.76 3.19 20.18
N GLU A 530 11.99 4.10 21.12
CA GLU A 530 12.89 3.89 22.27
C GLU A 530 12.25 3.08 23.40
N SER A 531 10.92 3.13 23.56
CA SER A 531 10.18 2.40 24.57
C SER A 531 9.56 1.12 23.99
N SER A 532 10.12 -0.04 24.35
CA SER A 532 9.62 -1.34 23.88
C SER A 532 8.17 -1.64 24.31
N GLY A 533 7.64 -0.93 25.31
CA GLY A 533 6.27 -1.07 25.80
C GLY A 533 5.23 -0.23 25.05
N ASP A 534 5.62 0.92 24.49
CA ASP A 534 4.69 1.84 23.81
C ASP A 534 4.85 1.80 22.27
N ARG A 535 5.81 1.03 21.74
CA ARG A 535 5.92 0.76 20.30
C ARG A 535 4.60 0.15 19.81
N PRO A 536 3.89 0.79 18.87
CA PRO A 536 2.70 0.18 18.27
C PRO A 536 3.11 -1.19 17.71
N PRO A 537 2.40 -2.28 18.04
CA PRO A 537 2.77 -3.60 17.54
C PRO A 537 2.64 -3.60 16.01
N ALA A 538 3.62 -4.20 15.34
CA ALA A 538 3.46 -4.50 13.92
C ALA A 538 2.39 -5.60 13.77
N PRO A 539 1.54 -5.52 12.74
CA PRO A 539 0.72 -6.65 12.33
C PRO A 539 1.55 -7.93 12.22
N ALA A 540 1.05 -9.03 12.76
CA ALA A 540 1.74 -10.32 12.71
C ALA A 540 0.77 -11.48 12.44
N LEU A 541 1.25 -12.45 11.66
CA LEU A 541 0.57 -13.73 11.50
C LEU A 541 1.05 -14.66 12.62
N GLU A 542 0.19 -14.94 13.59
CA GLU A 542 0.55 -15.68 14.81
C GLU A 542 0.55 -17.19 14.57
N SER A 543 -0.42 -17.70 13.84
CA SER A 543 -0.57 -19.14 13.58
C SER A 543 -1.30 -19.42 12.29
N VAL A 544 -1.00 -20.57 11.68
CA VAL A 544 -1.81 -21.16 10.61
C VAL A 544 -2.13 -22.60 11.00
N HIS A 545 -3.41 -22.95 10.93
CA HIS A 545 -3.90 -24.28 11.25
C HIS A 545 -4.78 -24.80 10.11
N LEU A 546 -4.49 -26.04 9.71
CA LEU A 546 -5.35 -26.81 8.82
C LEU A 546 -6.06 -27.86 9.66
N ASN A 547 -7.36 -28.02 9.47
CA ASN A 547 -8.12 -29.05 10.18
C ASN A 547 -7.63 -30.49 9.87
N ARG A 548 -6.91 -30.66 8.75
CA ARG A 548 -6.22 -31.89 8.35
C ARG A 548 -5.00 -31.53 7.49
N LEU A 549 -3.94 -32.33 7.56
CA LEU A 549 -2.74 -32.16 6.72
C LEU A 549 -2.75 -33.04 5.45
N SER A 550 -3.79 -33.85 5.29
CA SER A 550 -4.03 -34.62 4.09
C SER A 550 -5.53 -34.86 3.90
N ALA A 551 -5.96 -34.98 2.65
CA ALA A 551 -7.33 -35.31 2.30
C ALA A 551 -7.39 -36.10 0.98
N SER A 552 -8.50 -36.77 0.70
CA SER A 552 -8.78 -37.29 -0.65
C SER A 552 -9.43 -36.23 -1.52
N VAL A 553 -9.22 -36.28 -2.83
CA VAL A 553 -9.91 -35.38 -3.79
C VAL A 553 -11.43 -35.45 -3.55
N GLY A 554 -12.03 -34.29 -3.27
CA GLY A 554 -13.45 -34.15 -2.95
C GLY A 554 -13.73 -33.89 -1.48
N GLU A 555 -12.74 -34.06 -0.59
CA GLU A 555 -12.86 -33.70 0.81
C GLU A 555 -12.42 -32.23 1.04
N PRO A 556 -13.30 -31.36 1.56
CA PRO A 556 -12.95 -29.97 1.84
C PRO A 556 -11.97 -29.85 3.02
N VAL A 557 -11.12 -28.83 2.96
CA VAL A 557 -10.10 -28.50 3.97
C VAL A 557 -10.41 -27.13 4.55
N MET A 558 -10.40 -27.03 5.88
CA MET A 558 -10.53 -25.74 6.56
C MET A 558 -9.16 -25.19 6.92
N ILE A 559 -8.99 -23.90 6.67
CA ILE A 559 -7.78 -23.13 6.90
C ILE A 559 -8.15 -22.03 7.89
N GLU A 560 -7.47 -22.00 9.02
CA GLU A 560 -7.61 -20.96 10.04
C GLU A 560 -6.27 -20.28 10.26
N ALA A 561 -6.29 -18.95 10.40
CA ALA A 561 -5.10 -18.16 10.62
C ALA A 561 -5.36 -17.17 11.75
N GLY A 562 -4.52 -17.23 12.79
CA GLY A 562 -4.54 -16.24 13.86
C GLY A 562 -3.66 -15.07 13.46
N ALA A 563 -4.21 -13.86 13.46
CA ALA A 563 -3.47 -12.64 13.16
C ALA A 563 -3.76 -11.54 14.18
N SER A 564 -2.78 -10.68 14.44
CA SER A 564 -2.86 -9.61 15.43
C SER A 564 -2.44 -8.26 14.84
N GLY A 565 -2.95 -7.16 15.39
CA GLY A 565 -2.62 -5.79 14.94
C GLY A 565 -3.59 -5.21 13.91
N ASP A 566 -3.17 -4.15 13.21
CA ASP A 566 -3.96 -3.48 12.17
C ASP A 566 -3.92 -4.27 10.85
N ILE A 567 -4.72 -5.32 10.75
CA ILE A 567 -4.81 -6.17 9.56
C ILE A 567 -5.59 -5.46 8.44
N LYS A 568 -5.08 -5.51 7.21
CA LYS A 568 -5.78 -5.10 5.99
C LYS A 568 -6.42 -6.29 5.31
N ALA A 569 -5.68 -7.37 5.10
CA ALA A 569 -6.15 -8.58 4.45
C ALA A 569 -5.37 -9.82 4.91
N VAL A 570 -6.00 -10.99 4.81
CA VAL A 570 -5.37 -12.30 5.00
C VAL A 570 -5.84 -13.21 3.87
N ASN A 571 -4.94 -13.89 3.18
CA ASN A 571 -5.32 -14.81 2.10
C ASN A 571 -4.59 -16.15 2.24
N ALA A 572 -5.29 -17.24 1.94
CA ALA A 572 -4.69 -18.56 1.79
C ALA A 572 -4.34 -18.80 0.31
N ASN A 573 -3.05 -18.94 0.02
CA ASN A 573 -2.53 -19.33 -1.29
C ASN A 573 -2.33 -20.85 -1.33
N ILE A 574 -3.17 -21.55 -2.07
CA ILE A 574 -3.08 -22.98 -2.30
C ILE A 574 -2.17 -23.22 -3.51
N ILE A 575 -0.95 -23.67 -3.28
CA ILE A 575 0.08 -23.83 -4.31
C ILE A 575 0.23 -25.32 -4.62
N GLY A 576 -0.20 -25.71 -5.81
CA GLY A 576 -0.21 -27.10 -6.27
C GLY A 576 0.62 -27.35 -7.52
N PRO A 577 0.73 -28.63 -7.94
CA PRO A 577 1.45 -29.00 -9.17
C PRO A 577 0.73 -28.57 -10.46
N ASP A 578 -0.57 -28.27 -10.38
CA ASP A 578 -1.43 -27.97 -11.52
C ASP A 578 -1.93 -26.52 -11.55
N ARG A 579 -2.05 -25.86 -10.39
CA ARG A 579 -2.44 -24.45 -10.28
C ARG A 579 -2.09 -23.86 -8.91
N THR A 580 -2.18 -22.53 -8.84
CA THR A 580 -2.25 -21.77 -7.60
C THR A 580 -3.63 -21.12 -7.49
N LEU A 581 -4.22 -21.13 -6.29
CA LEU A 581 -5.48 -20.45 -5.99
C LEU A 581 -5.32 -19.61 -4.74
N GLN A 582 -5.67 -18.32 -4.82
CA GLN A 582 -5.78 -17.46 -3.65
C GLN A 582 -7.22 -17.47 -3.14
N ILE A 583 -7.39 -17.68 -1.83
CA ILE A 583 -8.69 -17.67 -1.15
C ILE A 583 -8.62 -16.58 -0.07
N PRO A 584 -9.35 -15.46 -0.22
CA PRO A 584 -9.50 -14.48 0.84
C PRO A 584 -10.04 -15.14 2.11
N MET A 585 -9.48 -14.77 3.26
CA MET A 585 -9.89 -15.28 4.56
C MET A 585 -10.60 -14.17 5.34
N ASP A 586 -11.67 -14.52 6.04
CA ASP A 586 -12.49 -13.56 6.79
C ASP A 586 -12.49 -13.89 8.29
N ASP A 587 -12.43 -12.84 9.12
CA ASP A 587 -12.67 -12.91 10.56
C ASP A 587 -14.15 -12.55 10.83
N PHE A 588 -14.99 -13.58 10.88
CA PHE A 588 -16.45 -13.41 10.96
C PHE A 588 -16.95 -12.94 12.34
N ASP A 589 -16.21 -13.19 13.41
CA ASP A 589 -16.60 -12.85 14.78
C ASP A 589 -15.65 -11.88 15.49
N ALA A 590 -14.72 -11.28 14.73
CA ALA A 590 -13.77 -10.26 15.18
C ALA A 590 -12.90 -10.73 16.36
N ASN A 591 -12.52 -12.02 16.36
CA ASN A 591 -11.67 -12.62 17.40
C ASN A 591 -10.19 -12.73 16.97
N GLY A 592 -9.83 -12.24 15.78
CA GLY A 592 -8.49 -12.33 15.21
C GLY A 592 -8.20 -13.66 14.50
N ILE A 593 -9.20 -14.54 14.32
CA ILE A 593 -9.08 -15.79 13.57
C ILE A 593 -9.76 -15.64 12.22
N TYR A 594 -8.93 -15.57 11.19
CA TYR A 594 -9.35 -15.57 9.80
C TYR A 594 -9.58 -17.00 9.34
N SER A 595 -10.67 -17.25 8.63
CA SER A 595 -11.07 -18.58 8.20
C SER A 595 -11.34 -18.66 6.70
N ALA A 596 -10.93 -19.75 6.06
CA ALA A 596 -11.28 -20.07 4.69
C ALA A 596 -11.52 -21.57 4.48
N ARG A 597 -12.36 -21.90 3.50
CA ARG A 597 -12.65 -23.27 3.05
C ARG A 597 -11.99 -23.51 1.69
N TRP A 598 -11.11 -24.51 1.62
CA TRP A 598 -10.51 -24.98 0.39
C TRP A 598 -11.24 -26.21 -0.15
N GLU A 599 -11.82 -26.08 -1.34
CA GLU A 599 -12.47 -27.17 -2.06
C GLU A 599 -11.49 -27.96 -2.93
N THR A 600 -11.37 -29.26 -2.67
CA THR A 600 -10.35 -30.13 -3.29
C THR A 600 -10.85 -30.90 -4.52
N SER A 601 -12.15 -30.86 -4.83
CA SER A 601 -12.81 -31.69 -5.86
C SER A 601 -12.22 -31.59 -7.28
N PHE A 602 -11.59 -30.47 -7.62
CA PHE A 602 -11.04 -30.20 -8.96
C PHE A 602 -9.52 -30.07 -8.99
N TRP A 603 -8.86 -30.54 -7.94
CA TRP A 603 -7.42 -30.47 -7.80
C TRP A 603 -6.79 -31.81 -8.14
N LYS A 604 -5.62 -31.79 -8.78
CA LYS A 604 -4.90 -33.04 -9.05
C LYS A 604 -4.32 -33.60 -7.76
N PRO A 605 -4.36 -34.92 -7.53
CA PRO A 605 -3.62 -35.54 -6.44
C PRO A 605 -2.14 -35.15 -6.47
N GLY A 606 -1.55 -34.91 -5.31
CA GLY A 606 -0.16 -34.48 -5.19
C GLY A 606 0.15 -33.77 -3.88
N TYR A 607 1.36 -33.22 -3.84
CA TYR A 607 1.81 -32.37 -2.74
C TYR A 607 1.47 -30.91 -3.02
N TYR A 608 1.01 -30.25 -1.98
CA TYR A 608 0.58 -28.87 -1.96
C TYR A 608 1.29 -28.12 -0.84
N GLU A 609 1.40 -26.81 -1.02
CA GLU A 609 1.75 -25.87 0.04
C GLU A 609 0.56 -24.93 0.23
N VAL A 610 0.07 -24.83 1.46
CA VAL A 610 -0.93 -23.82 1.85
C VAL A 610 -0.16 -22.69 2.50
N ASP A 611 0.09 -21.64 1.74
CA ASP A 611 0.78 -20.44 2.20
C ASP A 611 -0.22 -19.35 2.56
N VAL A 612 -0.39 -19.08 3.84
CA VAL A 612 -1.26 -17.99 4.29
C VAL A 612 -0.42 -16.72 4.37
N ASP A 613 -0.78 -15.72 3.57
CA ASP A 613 -0.23 -14.38 3.63
C ASP A 613 -1.13 -13.43 4.44
N MET A 614 -0.51 -12.43 5.05
CA MET A 614 -1.16 -11.34 5.74
C MET A 614 -0.57 -10.02 5.25
N GLU A 615 -1.45 -9.07 4.99
CA GLU A 615 -1.11 -7.68 4.71
C GLU A 615 -1.62 -6.79 5.84
N GLY A 616 -0.71 -6.01 6.41
CA GLY A 616 -0.98 -4.99 7.40
C GLY A 616 -1.38 -3.66 6.76
N ARG A 617 -2.10 -2.83 7.52
CA ARG A 617 -2.62 -1.53 7.05
C ARG A 617 -1.55 -0.55 6.57
N PHE A 618 -0.29 -0.69 7.00
CA PHE A 618 0.80 0.22 6.67
C PHE A 618 1.81 -0.39 5.68
N GLY A 619 1.44 -1.51 5.03
CA GLY A 619 2.26 -2.22 4.05
C GLY A 619 3.17 -3.29 4.68
N GLU A 620 2.96 -3.66 5.95
CA GLU A 620 3.55 -4.86 6.52
C GLU A 620 3.06 -6.10 5.79
N VAL A 621 3.96 -7.07 5.60
CA VAL A 621 3.61 -8.38 5.04
C VAL A 621 4.20 -9.48 5.92
N ASP A 622 3.45 -10.54 6.13
CA ASP A 622 3.88 -11.77 6.82
C ASP A 622 3.27 -12.99 6.11
N SER A 623 3.91 -14.15 6.22
CA SER A 623 3.42 -15.38 5.58
C SER A 623 3.83 -16.63 6.33
N LYS A 624 2.98 -17.65 6.32
CA LYS A 624 3.24 -18.96 6.92
C LYS A 624 2.72 -20.07 6.03
N ALA A 625 3.64 -20.91 5.59
CA ALA A 625 3.37 -22.07 4.76
C ALA A 625 3.17 -23.35 5.58
N VAL A 626 2.17 -24.15 5.21
CA VAL A 626 1.93 -25.48 5.76
C VAL A 626 1.86 -26.51 4.63
N PRO A 627 2.67 -27.58 4.66
CA PRO A 627 2.61 -28.63 3.64
C PRO A 627 1.31 -29.43 3.75
N PHE A 628 0.78 -29.85 2.60
CA PHE A 628 -0.46 -30.61 2.51
C PHE A 628 -0.35 -31.71 1.44
N HIS A 629 -1.01 -32.85 1.66
CA HIS A 629 -1.05 -33.95 0.70
C HIS A 629 -2.47 -34.32 0.28
N LEU A 630 -2.75 -34.24 -1.02
CA LEU A 630 -4.05 -34.59 -1.61
C LEU A 630 -3.95 -35.95 -2.32
N SER A 631 -4.67 -36.96 -1.84
CA SER A 631 -4.71 -38.31 -2.43
C SER A 631 -5.86 -38.47 -3.44
N GLU A 632 -5.79 -39.51 -4.27
CA GLU A 632 -6.89 -39.87 -5.17
C GLU A 632 -8.21 -40.09 -4.42
N LYS A 633 -9.34 -39.81 -5.08
CA LYS A 633 -10.68 -40.07 -4.56
C LYS A 633 -10.86 -41.60 -4.43
N ALA A 634 -11.20 -42.05 -3.23
CA ALA A 634 -11.37 -43.47 -2.89
C ALA A 634 -12.55 -44.15 -3.62
#